data_AF-A0A6B9MKQ5-F1
#
_entry.id   AF-A0A6B9MKQ5-F1
#
_cell.length_a   1.000
_cell.length_b   1.000
_cell.length_c   1.000
_cell.angle_alpha   90.00
_cell.angle_beta   90.00
_cell.angle_gamma   90.00
#
_symmetry.space_group_name_H-M   'P 1'
#
loop_
_entity.id
_entity.type
_entity.pdbx_description
1 polymer ?
#
loop_
_entity_poly.entity_id
_entity_poly.type
_entity_poly.pdbx_seq_one_letter_code
_entity_poly.pdbx_strand_id
1 'polypeptide(L)'
;MSEKRNIRDHKRRLLAAKYEYKAFYKDPDLPSEMRDKHRYKLSKLPRKRKSSFARVRNRCIFTGRPRSVYEFFRISRIVFRHLEVL
;
A
#
# COMPACT_ATOMS: atom_id res chain seq x y z
N MET A 1 9.70 16.49 -7.90
CA MET A 1 9.35 16.08 -6.51
C MET A 1 8.15 15.13 -6.40
N SER A 2 7.14 15.20 -7.27
CA SER A 2 5.95 14.32 -7.23
C SER A 2 6.22 12.88 -7.71
N GLU A 3 6.95 12.75 -8.82
CA GLU A 3 7.25 11.47 -9.49
C GLU A 3 8.02 10.49 -8.59
N LYS A 4 9.02 10.98 -7.86
CA LYS A 4 9.76 10.21 -6.83
C LYS A 4 8.85 9.61 -5.74
N ARG A 5 7.69 10.22 -5.47
CA ARG A 5 6.72 9.72 -4.47
C ARG A 5 5.80 8.64 -5.05
N ASN A 6 5.44 8.73 -6.33
CA ASN A 6 4.70 7.67 -7.04
C ASN A 6 5.53 6.38 -7.11
N ILE A 7 6.80 6.49 -7.49
CA ILE A 7 7.74 5.34 -7.53
C ILE A 7 7.86 4.68 -6.15
N ARG A 8 7.95 5.49 -5.10
CA ARG A 8 8.02 4.98 -3.72
C ARG A 8 6.72 4.28 -3.31
N ASP A 9 5.58 4.81 -3.70
CA ASP A 9 4.27 4.20 -3.42
C ASP A 9 4.10 2.89 -4.19
N HIS A 10 4.53 2.84 -5.46
CA HIS A 10 4.55 1.63 -6.26
C HIS A 10 5.43 0.54 -5.63
N LYS A 11 6.65 0.87 -5.20
CA LYS A 11 7.51 -0.07 -4.44
C LYS A 11 6.83 -0.59 -3.17
N ARG A 12 6.04 0.24 -2.48
CA ARG A 12 5.28 -0.19 -1.29
C ARG A 12 4.14 -1.14 -1.63
N ARG A 13 3.46 -0.94 -2.76
CA ARG A 13 2.40 -1.86 -3.24
C ARG A 13 2.96 -3.23 -3.58
N LEU A 14 4.07 -3.27 -4.32
CA LEU A 14 4.76 -4.52 -4.66
C LEU A 14 5.21 -5.28 -3.41
N LEU A 15 5.77 -4.57 -2.42
CA LEU A 15 6.15 -5.18 -1.16
C LEU A 15 4.92 -5.63 -0.36
N ALA A 16 3.83 -4.86 -0.34
CA ALA A 16 2.60 -5.25 0.37
C ALA A 16 2.01 -6.55 -0.19
N ALA A 17 1.88 -6.64 -1.52
CA ALA A 17 1.45 -7.85 -2.22
C ALA A 17 2.40 -9.03 -1.94
N LYS A 18 3.72 -8.77 -1.96
CA LYS A 18 4.71 -9.82 -1.64
C LYS A 18 4.54 -10.36 -0.23
N TYR A 19 4.13 -9.56 0.76
CA TYR A 19 4.10 -9.92 2.19
C TYR A 19 2.66 -10.11 2.73
N GLU A 20 1.72 -10.56 1.90
CA GLU A 20 0.31 -10.79 2.27
C GLU A 20 0.09 -11.94 3.27
N TYR A 21 1.09 -12.79 3.51
CA TYR A 21 1.07 -13.91 4.47
C TYR A 21 1.00 -13.51 5.96
N LYS A 22 0.50 -12.31 6.25
CA LYS A 22 0.15 -11.85 7.59
C LYS A 22 -1.15 -12.48 8.12
N ALA A 23 -1.88 -13.26 7.32
CA ALA A 23 -3.08 -13.96 7.79
C ALA A 23 -2.74 -15.08 8.80
N PHE A 24 -1.70 -15.87 8.53
CA PHE A 24 -1.34 -17.06 9.31
C PHE A 24 -1.12 -16.88 10.81
N TYR A 25 -0.73 -15.68 11.27
CA TYR A 25 -0.58 -15.45 12.72
C TYR A 25 -1.88 -15.03 13.41
N LYS A 26 -2.90 -14.62 12.64
CA LYS A 26 -4.21 -14.20 13.15
C LYS A 26 -5.20 -15.36 13.23
N ASP A 27 -4.94 -16.43 12.49
CA ASP A 27 -5.80 -17.60 12.45
C ASP A 27 -5.81 -18.30 13.82
N PRO A 28 -6.96 -18.44 14.50
CA PRO A 28 -7.04 -19.03 15.82
C PRO A 28 -6.79 -20.54 15.83
N ASP A 29 -7.04 -21.20 14.69
CA ASP A 29 -6.96 -22.66 14.53
C ASP A 29 -5.53 -23.20 14.47
N LEU A 30 -4.53 -22.34 14.23
CA LEU A 30 -3.13 -22.75 14.17
C LEU A 30 -2.52 -22.92 15.58
N PRO A 31 -1.61 -23.91 15.76
CA PRO A 31 -0.87 -24.08 17.01
C PRO A 31 -0.15 -22.79 17.46
N SER A 32 -0.15 -22.50 18.76
CA SER A 32 0.45 -21.27 19.31
C SER A 32 1.90 -21.09 18.90
N GLU A 33 2.72 -22.14 18.95
CA GLU A 33 4.14 -22.07 18.61
C GLU A 33 4.38 -21.61 17.16
N MET A 34 3.53 -22.06 16.23
CA MET A 34 3.62 -21.64 14.83
C MET A 34 3.28 -20.16 14.70
N ARG A 35 2.20 -19.71 15.37
CA ARG A 35 1.80 -18.29 15.41
C ARG A 35 2.90 -17.40 15.98
N ASP A 36 3.55 -17.83 17.06
CA ASP A 36 4.64 -17.09 17.71
C ASP A 36 5.89 -17.01 16.83
N LYS A 37 6.28 -18.12 16.17
CA LYS A 37 7.37 -18.13 15.18
C LYS A 37 7.08 -17.16 14.03
N HIS A 38 5.85 -17.13 13.52
CA HIS A 38 5.45 -16.19 12.45
C HIS A 38 5.43 -14.73 12.93
N ARG A 39 4.94 -14.47 14.15
CA ARG A 39 4.93 -13.15 14.77
C ARG A 39 6.35 -12.61 14.99
N TYR A 40 7.26 -13.47 15.42
CA TYR A 40 8.68 -13.13 15.59
C TYR A 40 9.39 -12.89 14.25
N LYS A 41 9.13 -13.71 13.22
CA LYS A 41 9.64 -13.46 11.86
C LYS A 41 9.14 -12.11 11.32
N LEU A 42 7.87 -11.76 11.56
CA LEU A 42 7.29 -10.46 11.20
C LEU A 42 7.89 -9.30 12.00
N SER A 43 8.25 -9.52 13.27
CA SER A 43 8.80 -8.47 14.12
C SER A 43 10.19 -8.03 13.64
N LYS A 44 11.02 -8.98 13.19
CA LYS A 44 12.38 -8.77 12.65
C LYS A 44 12.44 -7.99 11.33
N LEU A 45 11.38 -8.01 10.53
CA LEU A 45 11.38 -7.29 9.25
C LEU A 45 11.42 -5.76 9.51
N PRO A 46 12.24 -5.00 8.76
CA PRO A 46 12.28 -3.55 8.92
C PRO A 46 10.91 -2.94 8.61
N ARG A 47 10.54 -1.84 9.29
CA ARG A 47 9.23 -1.18 9.15
C ARG A 47 8.83 -0.93 7.69
N LYS A 48 9.77 -0.59 6.79
CA LYS A 48 9.51 -0.41 5.35
C LYS A 48 9.11 -1.71 4.65
N ARG A 49 9.67 -2.86 5.05
CA ARG A 49 9.33 -4.20 4.57
C ARG A 49 8.08 -4.78 5.23
N LYS A 50 7.68 -4.30 6.41
CA LYS A 50 6.35 -4.56 6.99
C LYS A 50 5.20 -3.92 6.19
N SER A 51 5.44 -3.35 4.99
CA SER A 51 4.51 -2.52 4.20
C SER A 51 3.08 -3.01 4.37
N SER A 52 2.37 -2.35 5.28
CA SER A 52 0.95 -2.57 5.48
C SER A 52 0.26 -1.84 4.35
N PHE A 53 -0.84 -2.38 3.85
CA PHE A 53 -1.75 -1.67 2.95
C PHE A 53 -2.11 -0.29 3.50
N ALA A 54 -2.17 -0.13 4.83
CA ALA A 54 -2.37 1.16 5.50
C ALA A 54 -1.35 2.26 5.13
N ARG A 55 -0.17 1.93 4.59
CA ARG A 55 0.87 2.90 4.19
C ARG A 55 0.88 3.24 2.71
N VAL A 56 0.13 2.49 1.91
CA VAL A 56 -0.08 2.80 0.50
C VAL A 56 -1.05 3.97 0.42
N ARG A 57 -0.82 4.90 -0.51
CA ARG A 57 -1.74 6.01 -0.73
C ARG A 57 -2.22 6.04 -2.17
N ASN A 58 -3.52 6.22 -2.37
CA ASN A 58 -4.06 6.46 -3.69
C ASN A 58 -3.59 7.83 -4.19
N ARG A 59 -2.78 7.81 -5.26
CA ARG A 59 -2.16 8.97 -5.88
C ARG A 59 -2.65 9.08 -7.31
N CYS A 60 -2.79 10.31 -7.79
CA CYS A 60 -3.11 10.58 -9.19
C CYS A 60 -2.00 10.05 -10.11
N ILE A 61 -2.38 9.41 -11.21
CA ILE A 61 -1.44 8.85 -12.18
C ILE A 61 -0.66 9.97 -12.88
N PHE A 62 -1.34 10.99 -13.38
CA PHE A 62 -0.73 12.10 -14.12
C PHE A 62 0.11 13.02 -13.24
N THR A 63 -0.44 13.48 -12.12
CA THR A 63 0.19 14.54 -11.31
C THR A 63 0.87 14.04 -10.05
N GLY A 64 0.61 12.79 -9.61
CA GLY A 64 1.10 12.24 -8.33
C GLY A 64 0.47 12.86 -7.08
N ARG A 65 -0.60 13.64 -7.24
CA ARG A 65 -1.32 14.28 -6.12
C ARG A 65 -1.81 13.22 -5.11
N PRO A 66 -1.54 13.40 -3.80
CA PRO A 66 -1.84 12.39 -2.77
C PRO A 66 -3.24 12.49 -2.13
N ARG A 67 -4.05 13.46 -2.52
CA ARG A 67 -5.37 13.76 -1.94
C ARG A 67 -6.35 14.13 -3.04
N SER A 68 -7.63 13.90 -2.77
CA SER A 68 -8.73 14.20 -3.71
C SER A 68 -8.50 13.52 -5.06
N VAL A 69 -8.28 12.22 -5.01
CA VAL A 69 -8.11 11.33 -6.16
C VAL A 69 -9.36 10.48 -6.22
N TYR A 70 -10.05 10.48 -7.36
CA TYR A 70 -11.16 9.57 -7.60
C TYR A 70 -10.60 8.16 -7.76
N GLU A 71 -11.10 7.20 -7.00
CA GLU A 71 -10.53 5.85 -6.96
C GLU A 71 -10.75 5.09 -8.27
N PHE A 72 -11.94 5.23 -8.87
CA PHE A 72 -12.31 4.60 -10.14
C PHE A 72 -11.36 5.00 -11.29
N PHE A 73 -11.21 6.30 -11.52
CA PHE A 73 -10.35 6.81 -12.60
C PHE A 73 -8.87 6.88 -12.22
N ARG A 74 -8.55 6.90 -10.92
CA ARG A 74 -7.21 7.15 -10.36
C ARG A 74 -6.63 8.51 -10.77
N ILE A 75 -7.49 9.49 -10.97
CA ILE A 75 -7.17 10.85 -11.40
C ILE A 75 -7.50 11.85 -10.27
N SER A 76 -6.70 12.90 -10.14
CA SER A 76 -6.99 13.99 -9.18
C SER A 76 -8.15 14.86 -9.65
N ARG A 77 -8.88 15.45 -8.70
CA ARG A 77 -9.97 16.39 -9.00
C ARG A 77 -9.65 17.54 -9.99
N ILE A 78 -8.38 17.97 -10.08
CA ILE A 78 -7.98 19.05 -11.00
C ILE A 78 -7.99 18.56 -12.44
N VAL A 79 -7.34 17.41 -12.67
CA VAL A 79 -7.26 16.81 -14.01
C VAL A 79 -8.64 16.34 -14.44
N PHE A 80 -9.45 15.80 -13.52
CA PHE A 80 -10.84 15.46 -13.80
C PHE A 80 -11.63 16.68 -14.30
N ARG A 81 -11.53 17.83 -13.64
CA ARG A 81 -12.15 19.08 -14.10
C ARG A 81 -11.63 19.58 -15.45
N HIS A 82 -10.36 19.37 -15.78
CA HIS A 82 -9.84 19.74 -17.10
C HIS A 82 -10.39 18.84 -18.21
N LEU A 83 -10.69 17.57 -17.88
CA LEU A 83 -11.25 16.60 -18.83
C LEU A 83 -12.75 16.83 -19.07
N GLU A 84 -13.51 17.24 -18.05
CA GLU A 84 -14.95 17.53 -18.20
C GLU A 84 -15.25 18.84 -18.97
N VAL A 85 -14.26 19.71 -19.11
CA VAL A 85 -14.41 21.02 -19.80
C VAL A 85 -13.96 20.93 -21.27
N LEU A 86 -13.70 19.71 -21.78
CA LEU A 86 -13.48 19.39 -23.18
C LEU A 86 -14.71 18.68 -23.75
#